data_AF-A0A812KKZ7-F1
#
_entry.id   AF-A0A812KKZ7-F1
#
_cell.length_a   1.000
_cell.length_b   1.000
_cell.length_c   1.000
_cell.angle_alpha   90.00
_cell.angle_beta   90.00
_cell.angle_gamma   90.00
#
_symmetry.space_group_name_H-M   'P 1'
#
loop_
_entity.id
_entity.type
_entity.pdbx_description
1 polymer ?
#
loop_
_entity_poly.entity_id
_entity_poly.type
_entity_poly.pdbx_seq_one_letter_code
_entity_poly.pdbx_strand_id
1 'polypeptide(L)'
;MAVFFVLFLFGHTVSCGHRKLWLDKLCIPQSDESVKEMFVRSLPDFVRRSSHMVVLWDESYFERLWCNLEFAMFIKTRVDDSSRALAVVPVWLPPWLLLTMLLDWVSVRFLVLPVETLAQSLPGYQALGAPSSHFDSFMQSVCYNWANAVAYLPAALATAISFRFKLAQHGFMLDQLADFDVRAAKCSVHADRAMLESEIAELYDEIGSLPETVVLASSSVYMDSREVQQERERLLEEAVVLRSPQVRPLTSFPSHAECLELFNADVRGPLRTAILAHSGGATDLPLGVCMLASLPLWLFLLSCSFLLCDGFGTCDDALEYEGYPSFLALYAADCGYIFFYAISVSTIFPCLLRILNWGLSMATCWALRAVVTFLGALLTYVYIFTLLGATNGCVMALVVKGPTFSWLLLLSFFSAVSVGQWLMFFFPDRRSLPTLAQSSRCLTCFGR
;
A
#
# COMPACT_ATOMS: atom_id res chain seq x y z
N MET A 1 -10.65 16.20 10.27
CA MET A 1 -9.62 15.46 11.03
C MET A 1 -10.17 14.67 12.21
N ALA A 2 -10.89 15.27 13.16
CA ALA A 2 -11.43 14.53 14.33
C ALA A 2 -12.26 13.29 13.93
N VAL A 3 -13.17 13.43 12.94
CA VAL A 3 -13.95 12.30 12.39
C VAL A 3 -13.06 11.17 11.88
N PHE A 4 -11.96 11.49 11.18
CA PHE A 4 -11.03 10.47 10.69
C PHE A 4 -10.39 9.71 11.85
N PHE A 5 -9.86 10.40 12.86
CA PHE A 5 -9.24 9.71 14.02
C PHE A 5 -10.26 8.89 14.82
N VAL A 6 -11.49 9.38 14.97
CA VAL A 6 -12.57 8.63 15.61
C VAL A 6 -12.89 7.36 14.82
N LEU A 7 -13.05 7.45 13.50
CA LEU A 7 -13.28 6.28 12.65
C LEU A 7 -12.06 5.35 12.57
N PHE A 8 -10.84 5.87 12.62
CA PHE A 8 -9.63 5.06 12.60
C PHE A 8 -9.51 4.23 13.88
N LEU A 9 -9.71 4.84 15.05
CA LEU A 9 -9.57 4.17 16.34
C LEU A 9 -10.82 3.34 16.71
N PHE A 10 -12.01 3.81 16.34
CA PHE A 10 -13.29 3.24 16.78
C PHE A 10 -14.19 2.78 15.62
N GLY A 11 -13.76 2.83 14.36
CA GLY A 11 -14.59 2.42 13.22
C GLY A 11 -15.03 0.94 13.28
N HIS A 12 -14.25 0.11 13.98
CA HIS A 12 -14.61 -1.27 14.27
C HIS A 12 -15.84 -1.40 15.20
N THR A 13 -16.11 -0.41 16.06
CA THR A 13 -17.31 -0.39 16.93
C THR A 13 -18.54 0.15 16.21
N VAL A 14 -18.35 0.99 15.19
CA VAL A 14 -19.44 1.63 14.42
C VAL A 14 -19.96 0.74 13.28
N SER A 15 -19.18 -0.26 12.87
CA SER A 15 -19.59 -1.18 11.80
C SER A 15 -20.71 -2.11 12.28
N CYS A 16 -21.95 -1.86 11.83
CA CYS A 16 -23.14 -2.67 12.13
C CYS A 16 -23.14 -4.10 11.54
N GLY A 17 -21.98 -4.60 11.09
CA GLY A 17 -21.81 -5.95 10.56
C GLY A 17 -20.91 -6.77 11.47
N HIS A 18 -21.43 -7.87 12.01
CA HIS A 18 -20.62 -8.85 12.74
C HIS A 18 -19.68 -9.58 11.77
N ARG A 19 -18.51 -9.00 11.49
CA ARG A 19 -17.41 -9.75 10.88
C ARG A 19 -16.85 -10.68 11.94
N LYS A 20 -16.87 -11.99 11.69
CA LYS A 20 -16.20 -12.97 12.55
C LYS A 20 -14.72 -12.88 12.25
N LEU A 21 -13.95 -12.42 13.23
CA LEU A 21 -12.49 -12.43 13.19
C LEU A 21 -12.00 -13.63 13.98
N TRP A 22 -11.07 -14.37 13.40
CA TRP A 22 -10.36 -15.43 14.09
C TRP A 22 -8.93 -14.95 14.31
N LEU A 23 -8.47 -15.00 15.57
CA LEU A 23 -7.13 -14.63 15.99
C LEU A 23 -6.62 -15.76 16.86
N ASP A 24 -5.57 -16.44 16.41
CA ASP A 24 -4.92 -17.57 17.08
C ASP A 24 -4.85 -17.42 18.61
N LYS A 25 -4.28 -16.32 19.08
CA LYS A 25 -4.01 -16.07 20.50
C LYS A 25 -5.28 -15.79 21.32
N LEU A 26 -6.37 -15.39 20.68
CA LEU A 26 -7.64 -15.09 21.36
C LEU A 26 -8.64 -16.24 21.25
N CYS A 27 -8.61 -16.99 20.16
CA CYS A 27 -9.56 -18.07 19.88
C CYS A 27 -9.09 -19.43 20.40
N ILE A 28 -7.78 -19.62 20.61
CA ILE A 28 -7.23 -20.85 21.18
C ILE A 28 -7.07 -20.67 22.70
N PRO A 29 -7.66 -21.56 23.53
CA PRO A 29 -7.42 -21.56 24.97
C PRO A 29 -5.91 -21.67 25.27
N GLN A 30 -5.32 -20.63 25.87
CA GLN A 30 -3.88 -20.57 26.14
C GLN A 30 -3.47 -21.28 27.46
N SER A 31 -4.44 -21.60 28.32
CA SER A 31 -4.18 -22.11 29.68
C SER A 31 -3.99 -23.63 29.76
N ASP A 32 -4.53 -24.38 28.80
CA ASP A 32 -4.48 -25.84 28.76
C ASP A 32 -3.73 -26.28 27.52
N GLU A 33 -2.53 -26.84 27.71
CA GLU A 33 -1.64 -27.20 26.60
C GLU A 33 -2.23 -28.33 25.74
N SER A 34 -3.01 -29.24 26.32
CA SER A 34 -3.63 -30.35 25.57
C SER A 34 -4.74 -29.85 24.64
N VAL A 35 -5.56 -28.91 25.14
CA VAL A 35 -6.60 -28.26 24.34
C VAL A 35 -5.96 -27.38 23.28
N LYS A 36 -4.93 -26.61 23.64
CA LYS A 36 -4.16 -25.79 22.70
C LYS A 36 -3.58 -26.63 21.57
N GLU A 37 -2.97 -27.77 21.87
CA GLU A 37 -2.43 -28.69 20.86
C GLU A 37 -3.52 -29.19 19.91
N MET A 38 -4.69 -29.58 20.45
CA MET A 38 -5.84 -29.98 19.62
C MET A 38 -6.28 -28.85 18.67
N PHE A 39 -6.37 -27.61 19.17
CA PHE A 39 -6.74 -26.46 18.35
C PHE A 39 -5.67 -26.11 17.32
N VAL A 40 -4.38 -26.19 17.69
CA VAL A 40 -3.24 -25.96 16.80
C VAL A 40 -3.28 -26.93 15.61
N ARG A 41 -3.58 -28.21 15.86
CA ARG A 41 -3.77 -29.21 14.80
C ARG A 41 -4.96 -28.93 13.87
N SER A 42 -5.97 -28.19 14.34
CA SER A 42 -7.14 -27.81 13.54
C SER A 42 -6.98 -26.50 12.75
N LEU A 43 -5.88 -25.78 12.93
CA LEU A 43 -5.62 -24.50 12.26
C LEU A 43 -5.71 -24.54 10.73
N PRO A 44 -5.17 -25.58 10.05
CA PRO A 44 -5.38 -25.76 8.63
C PRO A 44 -6.84 -25.62 8.19
N ASP A 45 -7.77 -26.24 8.93
CA ASP A 45 -9.19 -26.22 8.59
C ASP A 45 -9.83 -24.83 8.78
N PHE A 46 -9.38 -24.07 9.77
CA PHE A 46 -9.80 -22.68 9.94
C PHE A 46 -9.34 -21.79 8.78
N VAL A 47 -8.10 -21.94 8.34
CA VAL A 47 -7.55 -21.19 7.20
C VAL A 47 -8.32 -21.53 5.93
N ARG A 48 -8.54 -22.82 5.64
CA ARG A 48 -9.31 -23.28 4.46
C ARG A 48 -10.74 -22.72 4.44
N ARG A 49 -11.39 -22.60 5.61
CA ARG A 49 -12.76 -22.07 5.73
C ARG A 49 -12.83 -20.55 5.77
N SER A 50 -11.71 -19.86 5.95
CA SER A 50 -11.68 -18.40 6.03
C SER A 50 -11.98 -17.78 4.67
N SER A 51 -12.82 -16.74 4.66
CA SER A 51 -13.16 -16.01 3.43
C SER A 51 -12.15 -14.93 3.08
N HIS A 52 -11.41 -14.44 4.09
CA HIS A 52 -10.40 -13.40 3.95
C HIS A 52 -9.23 -13.69 4.89
N MET A 53 -8.03 -13.31 4.50
CA MET A 53 -6.83 -13.40 5.33
C MET A 53 -6.15 -12.03 5.39
N VAL A 54 -5.91 -11.55 6.60
CA VAL A 54 -5.14 -10.32 6.84
C VAL A 54 -3.79 -10.71 7.40
N VAL A 55 -2.74 -10.41 6.67
CA VAL A 55 -1.36 -10.67 7.05
C VAL A 55 -0.73 -9.38 7.54
N LEU A 56 -0.51 -9.28 8.84
CA LEU A 56 0.28 -8.19 9.43
C LEU A 56 1.76 -8.60 9.36
N TRP A 57 2.48 -8.04 8.39
CA TRP A 57 3.85 -8.49 8.13
C TRP A 57 4.90 -7.55 8.71
N ASP A 58 5.94 -8.17 9.25
CA ASP A 58 7.20 -7.58 9.69
C ASP A 58 8.36 -8.41 9.13
N GLU A 59 9.60 -8.04 9.46
CA GLU A 59 10.83 -8.73 9.02
C GLU A 59 10.92 -10.20 9.49
N SER A 60 10.14 -10.59 10.50
CA SER A 60 10.14 -11.96 11.04
C SER A 60 9.02 -12.84 10.49
N TYR A 61 8.06 -12.28 9.75
CA TYR A 61 6.87 -13.00 9.30
C TYR A 61 7.23 -14.20 8.44
N PHE A 62 8.02 -13.97 7.38
CA PHE A 62 8.41 -15.01 6.44
C PHE A 62 9.53 -15.92 6.97
N GLU A 63 10.13 -15.61 8.12
CA GLU A 63 11.04 -16.54 8.80
C GLU A 63 10.29 -17.66 9.52
N ARG A 64 9.00 -17.49 9.82
CA ARG A 64 8.22 -18.43 10.64
C ARG A 64 7.55 -19.47 9.76
N LEU A 65 7.88 -20.75 9.95
CA LEU A 65 7.33 -21.85 9.14
C LEU A 65 5.80 -21.88 9.18
N TRP A 66 5.24 -21.70 10.38
CA TRP A 66 3.80 -21.68 10.61
C TRP A 66 3.07 -20.62 9.76
N CYS A 67 3.58 -19.38 9.78
CA CYS A 67 2.99 -18.27 9.04
C CYS A 67 3.03 -18.50 7.52
N ASN A 68 4.10 -19.12 7.02
CA ASN A 68 4.23 -19.46 5.60
C ASN A 68 3.26 -20.57 5.18
N LEU A 69 3.07 -21.59 6.02
CA LEU A 69 2.11 -22.66 5.77
C LEU A 69 0.68 -22.10 5.70
N GLU A 70 0.25 -21.32 6.70
CA GLU A 70 -1.09 -20.70 6.70
C GLU A 70 -1.31 -19.85 5.45
N PHE A 71 -0.28 -19.08 5.07
CA PHE A 71 -0.36 -18.20 3.93
C PHE A 71 -0.49 -18.96 2.60
N ALA A 72 0.38 -19.95 2.36
CA ALA A 72 0.30 -20.78 1.16
C ALA A 72 -1.00 -21.59 1.10
N MET A 73 -1.44 -22.13 2.23
CA MET A 73 -2.70 -22.86 2.32
C MET A 73 -3.90 -21.99 1.95
N PHE A 74 -3.93 -20.74 2.44
CA PHE A 74 -5.00 -19.79 2.08
C PHE A 74 -5.01 -19.51 0.57
N ILE A 75 -3.86 -19.23 -0.03
CA ILE A 75 -3.78 -18.94 -1.47
C ILE A 75 -4.15 -20.16 -2.31
N LYS A 76 -3.62 -21.35 -1.97
CA LYS A 76 -3.89 -22.58 -2.72
C LYS A 76 -5.34 -23.02 -2.62
N THR A 77 -6.03 -22.74 -1.51
CA THR A 77 -7.46 -23.02 -1.37
C THR A 77 -8.36 -21.96 -2.01
N ARG A 78 -7.79 -20.81 -2.42
CA ARG A 78 -8.54 -19.66 -2.96
C ARG A 78 -8.01 -19.21 -4.33
N VAL A 79 -7.53 -20.12 -5.18
CA VAL A 79 -6.86 -19.79 -6.46
C VAL A 79 -7.64 -18.73 -7.26
N ASP A 80 -8.96 -18.87 -7.40
CA ASP A 80 -9.80 -17.98 -8.22
C ASP A 80 -10.08 -16.59 -7.60
N ASP A 81 -10.05 -16.45 -6.26
CA ASP A 81 -10.44 -15.24 -5.52
C ASP A 81 -9.31 -14.62 -4.66
N SER A 82 -8.12 -15.24 -4.67
CA SER A 82 -6.99 -14.92 -3.79
C SER A 82 -6.62 -13.43 -3.78
N SER A 83 -6.66 -12.78 -4.94
CA SER A 83 -6.31 -11.36 -5.08
C SER A 83 -7.22 -10.38 -4.32
N ARG A 84 -8.48 -10.74 -4.05
CA ARG A 84 -9.44 -9.92 -3.30
C ARG A 84 -9.55 -10.33 -1.84
N ALA A 85 -9.31 -11.61 -1.55
CA ALA A 85 -9.49 -12.20 -0.24
C ALA A 85 -8.26 -12.02 0.67
N LEU A 86 -7.08 -11.79 0.09
CA LEU A 86 -5.84 -11.56 0.83
C LEU A 86 -5.54 -10.06 0.97
N ALA A 87 -5.25 -9.62 2.20
CA ALA A 87 -4.73 -8.30 2.48
C ALA A 87 -3.41 -8.40 3.24
N VAL A 88 -2.32 -7.93 2.63
CA VAL A 88 -0.98 -7.90 3.25
C VAL A 88 -0.72 -6.47 3.72
N VAL A 89 -0.67 -6.27 5.05
CA VAL A 89 -0.55 -4.95 5.67
C VAL A 89 0.79 -4.84 6.38
N PRO A 90 1.69 -3.95 5.94
CA PRO A 90 2.93 -3.70 6.64
C PRO A 90 2.70 -3.03 7.99
N VAL A 91 3.40 -3.49 9.02
CA VAL A 91 3.30 -2.90 10.37
C VAL A 91 3.84 -1.46 10.45
N TRP A 92 4.71 -1.05 9.52
CA TRP A 92 5.25 0.32 9.47
C TRP A 92 4.22 1.35 8.96
N LEU A 93 3.21 0.90 8.21
CA LEU A 93 2.28 1.80 7.49
C LEU A 93 1.38 2.60 8.43
N PRO A 94 0.68 2.01 9.43
CA PRO A 94 -0.19 2.78 10.32
C PRO A 94 0.56 3.84 11.15
N PRO A 95 1.70 3.54 11.82
CA PRO A 95 2.46 4.55 12.54
C PRO A 95 2.94 5.70 11.66
N TRP A 96 3.44 5.39 10.45
CA TRP A 96 3.82 6.41 9.47
C TRP A 96 2.64 7.30 9.09
N LEU A 97 1.49 6.70 8.76
CA LEU A 97 0.31 7.43 8.32
C LEU A 97 -0.18 8.39 9.42
N LEU A 98 -0.34 7.88 10.64
CA LEU A 98 -0.81 8.68 11.78
C LEU A 98 0.18 9.80 12.14
N LEU A 99 1.48 9.50 12.16
CA LEU A 99 2.52 10.48 12.45
C LEU A 99 2.58 11.57 11.38
N THR A 100 2.49 11.19 10.10
CA THR A 100 2.48 12.15 8.98
C THR A 100 1.24 13.04 9.05
N MET A 101 0.05 12.47 9.25
CA MET A 101 -1.18 13.25 9.36
C MET A 101 -1.18 14.20 10.57
N LEU A 102 -0.61 13.77 11.70
CA LEU A 102 -0.44 14.60 12.89
C LEU A 102 0.53 15.74 12.62
N LEU A 103 1.72 15.45 12.08
CA LEU A 103 2.75 16.45 11.82
C LEU A 103 2.31 17.42 10.72
N ASP A 104 1.63 16.97 9.67
CA ASP A 104 1.04 17.86 8.67
C ASP A 104 0.02 18.81 9.30
N TRP A 105 -0.86 18.29 10.18
CA TRP A 105 -1.81 19.14 10.90
C TRP A 105 -1.09 20.16 11.81
N VAL A 106 -0.03 19.75 12.52
CA VAL A 106 0.79 20.65 13.35
C VAL A 106 1.48 21.69 12.48
N SER A 107 2.11 21.29 11.36
CA SER A 107 2.77 22.20 10.43
C SER A 107 1.79 23.23 9.87
N VAL A 108 0.60 22.81 9.45
CA VAL A 108 -0.46 23.73 9.03
C VAL A 108 -0.78 24.76 10.13
N ARG A 109 -1.07 24.27 11.35
CA ARG A 109 -1.63 25.11 12.41
C ARG A 109 -0.63 26.04 13.07
N PHE A 110 0.59 25.57 13.24
CA PHE A 110 1.59 26.25 14.05
C PHE A 110 2.76 26.82 13.24
N LEU A 111 2.90 26.43 11.97
CA LEU A 111 3.98 26.93 11.11
C LEU A 111 3.43 27.72 9.93
N VAL A 112 2.57 27.11 9.10
CA VAL A 112 2.00 27.75 7.89
C VAL A 112 1.12 28.95 8.25
N LEU A 113 0.05 28.74 9.02
CA LEU A 113 -0.89 29.83 9.37
C LEU A 113 -0.19 31.04 10.05
N PRO A 114 0.71 30.85 11.03
CA PRO A 114 1.45 31.97 11.60
C PRO A 114 2.40 32.65 10.62
N VAL A 115 3.06 31.90 9.73
CA VAL A 115 3.93 32.48 8.68
C VAL A 115 3.10 33.30 7.71
N GLU A 116 1.91 32.84 7.33
CA GLU A 116 0.98 33.56 6.47
C GLU A 116 0.47 34.84 7.14
N THR A 117 0.00 34.73 8.38
CA THR A 117 -0.49 35.87 9.16
C THR A 117 0.62 36.90 9.36
N LEU A 118 1.84 36.44 9.67
CA LEU A 118 2.99 37.32 9.82
C LEU A 118 3.33 37.98 8.49
N ALA A 119 3.38 37.23 7.40
CA ALA A 119 3.66 37.75 6.06
C ALA A 119 2.66 38.85 5.69
N GLN A 120 1.36 38.62 5.89
CA GLN A 120 0.29 39.61 5.64
C GLN A 120 0.40 40.85 6.56
N SER A 121 0.91 40.68 7.77
CA SER A 121 1.10 41.79 8.73
C SER A 121 2.35 42.63 8.47
N LEU A 122 3.30 42.15 7.67
CA LEU A 122 4.54 42.87 7.41
C LEU A 122 4.26 44.05 6.46
N PRO A 123 4.66 45.29 6.81
CA PRO A 123 4.47 46.46 5.95
C PRO A 123 5.08 46.30 4.55
N GLY A 124 6.16 45.53 4.44
CA GLY A 124 6.79 45.21 3.17
C GLY A 124 5.91 44.37 2.23
N TYR A 125 5.07 43.48 2.77
CA TYR A 125 4.13 42.69 1.98
C TYR A 125 3.00 43.57 1.43
N GLN A 126 2.44 44.43 2.28
CA GLN A 126 1.46 45.43 1.86
C GLN A 126 2.05 46.45 0.87
N ALA A 127 3.33 46.80 1.03
CA ALA A 127 4.04 47.71 0.14
C ALA A 127 4.40 47.10 -1.22
N LEU A 128 4.47 45.76 -1.34
CA LEU A 128 4.60 45.10 -2.64
C LEU A 128 3.34 45.30 -3.50
N GLY A 129 2.22 45.66 -2.89
CA GLY A 129 0.96 45.96 -3.56
C GLY A 129 0.37 44.74 -4.28
N ALA A 130 -0.79 44.95 -4.92
CA ALA A 130 -1.33 43.96 -5.83
C ALA A 130 -0.32 43.71 -6.97
N PRO A 131 -0.09 42.45 -7.38
CA PRO A 131 0.88 42.11 -8.41
C PRO A 131 0.61 42.92 -9.68
N SER A 132 1.61 43.67 -10.15
CA SER A 132 1.45 44.64 -11.23
C SER A 132 1.49 43.97 -12.61
N SER A 133 2.29 42.91 -12.73
CA SER A 133 2.49 42.13 -13.95
C SER A 133 2.14 40.65 -13.75
N HIS A 134 1.98 39.92 -14.85
CA HIS A 134 1.83 38.46 -14.80
C HIS A 134 3.00 37.77 -14.09
N PHE A 135 4.21 38.30 -14.26
CA PHE A 135 5.43 37.74 -13.65
C PHE A 135 5.43 37.93 -12.14
N ASP A 136 4.91 39.05 -11.64
CA ASP A 136 4.78 39.30 -10.20
C ASP A 136 3.84 38.27 -9.56
N SER A 137 2.65 38.04 -10.16
CA SER A 137 1.70 37.02 -9.68
C SER A 137 2.33 35.62 -9.65
N PHE A 138 3.12 35.29 -10.67
CA PHE A 138 3.83 34.03 -10.73
C PHE A 138 4.89 33.90 -9.64
N MET A 139 5.76 34.89 -9.49
CA MET A 139 6.83 34.87 -8.50
C MET A 139 6.29 34.88 -7.08
N GLN A 140 5.24 35.66 -6.80
CA GLN A 140 4.55 35.67 -5.52
C GLN A 140 4.02 34.28 -5.17
N SER A 141 3.38 33.59 -6.13
CA SER A 141 2.87 32.23 -5.94
C SER A 141 3.99 31.21 -5.66
N VAL A 142 5.12 31.30 -6.39
CA VAL A 142 6.27 30.40 -6.17
C VAL A 142 6.90 30.63 -4.80
N CYS A 143 7.19 31.89 -4.45
CA CYS A 143 7.77 32.25 -3.15
C CYS A 143 6.87 31.85 -1.98
N TYR A 144 5.56 32.06 -2.11
CA TYR A 144 4.57 31.64 -1.12
C TYR A 144 4.60 30.12 -0.90
N ASN A 145 4.62 29.33 -1.98
CA ASN A 145 4.68 27.87 -1.86
C ASN A 145 6.03 27.38 -1.32
N TRP A 146 7.14 28.09 -1.54
CA TRP A 146 8.43 27.76 -0.93
C TRP A 146 8.43 27.93 0.59
N ALA A 147 7.81 29.01 1.09
CA ALA A 147 7.65 29.19 2.54
C ALA A 147 6.87 28.01 3.14
N ASN A 148 5.81 27.56 2.46
CA ASN A 148 5.06 26.37 2.85
C ASN A 148 5.94 25.11 2.82
N ALA A 149 6.75 24.90 1.79
CA ALA A 149 7.66 23.76 1.70
C ALA A 149 8.59 23.66 2.93
N VAL A 150 9.11 24.80 3.41
CA VAL A 150 9.94 24.87 4.61
C VAL A 150 9.12 24.56 5.87
N ALA A 151 7.90 25.10 5.98
CA ALA A 151 7.00 24.83 7.09
C ALA A 151 6.63 23.34 7.21
N TYR A 152 6.58 22.59 6.11
CA TYR A 152 6.33 21.13 6.14
C TYR A 152 7.57 20.27 6.41
N LEU A 153 8.77 20.86 6.60
CA LEU A 153 9.99 20.09 6.80
C LEU A 153 9.92 19.08 7.97
N PRO A 154 9.27 19.36 9.12
CA PRO A 154 9.12 18.36 10.19
C PRO A 154 8.37 17.10 9.73
N ALA A 155 7.25 17.27 9.01
CA ALA A 155 6.47 16.16 8.46
C ALA A 155 7.24 15.41 7.35
N ALA A 156 7.96 16.16 6.51
CA ALA A 156 8.82 15.61 5.46
C ALA A 156 9.93 14.71 6.05
N LEU A 157 10.58 15.15 7.12
CA LEU A 157 11.66 14.39 7.76
C LEU A 157 11.14 13.13 8.45
N ALA A 158 10.02 13.21 9.17
CA ALA A 158 9.39 12.04 9.76
C ALA A 158 9.01 11.01 8.67
N THR A 159 8.41 11.48 7.57
CA THR A 159 8.08 10.64 6.41
C THR A 159 9.33 10.00 5.81
N ALA A 160 10.41 10.76 5.61
CA ALA A 160 11.65 10.25 5.04
C ALA A 160 12.31 9.18 5.92
N ILE A 161 12.25 9.33 7.25
CA ILE A 161 12.71 8.32 8.20
C ILE A 161 11.85 7.06 8.09
N SER A 162 10.53 7.17 8.09
CA SER A 162 9.63 6.01 7.89
C SER A 162 9.87 5.31 6.55
N PHE A 163 10.13 6.07 5.49
CA PHE A 163 10.41 5.50 4.17
C PHE A 163 11.76 4.80 4.09
N ARG A 164 12.75 5.20 4.89
CA ARG A 164 13.96 4.38 5.06
C ARG A 164 13.66 3.00 5.64
N PHE A 165 12.84 2.96 6.69
CA PHE A 165 12.42 1.69 7.27
C PHE A 165 11.61 0.87 6.27
N LYS A 166 10.67 1.49 5.55
CA LYS A 166 9.94 0.84 4.46
C LYS A 166 10.89 0.22 3.42
N LEU A 167 11.83 0.99 2.88
CA LEU A 167 12.73 0.51 1.83
C LEU A 167 13.57 -0.66 2.31
N ALA A 168 14.08 -0.60 3.55
CA ALA A 168 14.84 -1.68 4.16
C ALA A 168 13.98 -2.93 4.40
N GLN A 169 12.84 -2.79 5.07
CA GLN A 169 11.97 -3.91 5.44
C GLN A 169 11.32 -4.56 4.22
N HIS A 170 10.84 -3.76 3.26
CA HIS A 170 10.19 -4.30 2.06
C HIS A 170 11.23 -4.97 1.15
N GLY A 171 12.42 -4.38 0.97
CA GLY A 171 13.53 -5.05 0.28
C GLY A 171 13.85 -6.40 0.92
N PHE A 172 14.07 -6.40 2.23
CA PHE A 172 14.35 -7.62 2.99
C PHE A 172 13.26 -8.69 2.87
N MET A 173 11.98 -8.30 2.93
CA MET A 173 10.86 -9.23 2.73
C MET A 173 10.89 -9.87 1.33
N LEU A 174 11.16 -9.09 0.29
CA LEU A 174 11.20 -9.60 -1.08
C LEU A 174 12.38 -10.53 -1.32
N ASP A 175 13.50 -10.28 -0.64
CA ASP A 175 14.68 -11.13 -0.65
C ASP A 175 14.42 -12.43 0.13
N GLN A 176 13.83 -12.34 1.33
CA GLN A 176 13.40 -13.51 2.11
C GLN A 176 12.46 -14.43 1.33
N LEU A 177 11.52 -13.86 0.58
CA LEU A 177 10.62 -14.63 -0.29
C LEU A 177 11.36 -15.25 -1.48
N ALA A 178 12.30 -14.52 -2.09
CA ALA A 178 13.07 -15.01 -3.24
C ALA A 178 14.00 -16.17 -2.86
N ASP A 179 14.60 -16.10 -1.68
CA ASP A 179 15.55 -17.08 -1.15
C ASP A 179 14.91 -18.06 -0.14
N PHE A 180 13.57 -18.06 -0.05
CA PHE A 180 12.86 -18.81 0.97
C PHE A 180 13.18 -20.31 0.91
N ASP A 181 13.48 -20.94 2.05
CA ASP A 181 13.60 -22.39 2.16
C ASP A 181 12.89 -22.88 3.44
N VAL A 182 11.91 -23.75 3.26
CA VAL A 182 11.14 -24.42 4.32
C VAL A 182 12.04 -25.10 5.36
N ARG A 183 13.20 -25.63 4.94
CA ARG A 183 14.14 -26.30 5.85
C ARG A 183 14.91 -25.30 6.72
N ALA A 184 15.09 -24.07 6.25
CA ALA A 184 15.72 -23.00 7.00
C ALA A 184 14.74 -22.18 7.86
N ALA A 185 13.43 -22.29 7.58
CA ALA A 185 12.40 -21.58 8.32
C ALA A 185 12.44 -21.91 9.83
N LYS A 186 12.19 -20.92 10.67
CA LYS A 186 12.15 -21.03 12.12
C LYS A 186 10.82 -21.63 12.57
N CYS A 187 10.88 -22.55 13.53
CA CYS A 187 9.73 -23.07 14.25
C CYS A 187 9.80 -22.59 15.69
N SER A 188 8.72 -21.99 16.20
CA SER A 188 8.66 -21.56 17.61
C SER A 188 8.79 -22.74 18.57
N VAL A 189 8.18 -23.88 18.19
CA VAL A 189 8.31 -25.16 18.88
C VAL A 189 8.93 -26.14 17.90
N HIS A 190 10.16 -26.59 18.18
CA HIS A 190 10.89 -27.48 17.28
C HIS A 190 10.19 -28.83 17.05
N ALA A 191 9.42 -29.31 18.03
CA ALA A 191 8.66 -30.56 17.92
C ALA A 191 7.58 -30.50 16.82
N ASP A 192 7.04 -29.32 16.53
CA ASP A 192 5.96 -29.15 15.55
C ASP A 192 6.48 -29.25 14.11
N ARG A 193 7.80 -29.14 13.89
CA ARG A 193 8.39 -29.09 12.55
C ARG A 193 8.00 -30.28 11.68
N ALA A 194 8.10 -31.50 12.21
CA ALA A 194 7.78 -32.71 11.45
C ALA A 194 6.30 -32.75 11.06
N MET A 195 5.42 -32.27 11.94
CA MET A 195 3.99 -32.16 11.64
C MET A 195 3.73 -31.10 10.56
N LEU A 196 4.37 -29.93 10.66
CA LEU A 196 4.22 -28.87 9.66
C LEU A 196 4.75 -29.27 8.29
N GLU A 197 5.90 -29.94 8.23
CA GLU A 197 6.45 -30.47 6.98
C GLU A 197 5.54 -31.54 6.38
N SER A 198 4.91 -32.38 7.21
CA SER A 198 3.90 -33.35 6.76
C SER A 198 2.65 -32.66 6.19
N GLU A 199 2.16 -31.61 6.82
CA GLU A 199 1.01 -30.82 6.32
C GLU A 199 1.34 -30.12 5.00
N ILE A 200 2.57 -29.59 4.85
CA ILE A 200 3.05 -29.03 3.59
C ILE A 200 3.09 -30.12 2.53
N ALA A 201 3.67 -31.28 2.85
CA ALA A 201 3.75 -32.39 1.91
C ALA A 201 2.36 -32.83 1.46
N GLU A 202 1.41 -32.97 2.39
CA GLU A 202 0.01 -33.28 2.08
C GLU A 202 -0.65 -32.21 1.19
N LEU A 203 -0.40 -30.93 1.48
CA LEU A 203 -0.94 -29.82 0.68
C LEU A 203 -0.43 -29.85 -0.78
N TYR A 204 0.79 -30.34 -1.04
CA TYR A 204 1.41 -30.40 -2.38
C TYR A 204 1.49 -31.80 -2.98
N ASP A 205 0.88 -32.80 -2.33
CA ASP A 205 0.89 -34.19 -2.77
C ASP A 205 0.08 -34.42 -4.05
N GLU A 206 -0.80 -33.47 -4.42
CA GLU A 206 -1.77 -33.53 -5.54
C GLU A 206 -2.78 -34.70 -5.49
N ILE A 207 -2.55 -35.73 -4.67
CA ILE A 207 -3.42 -36.88 -4.44
C ILE A 207 -4.82 -36.42 -3.99
N GLY A 208 -4.90 -35.44 -3.08
CA GLY A 208 -6.17 -34.89 -2.60
C GLY A 208 -6.87 -33.95 -3.59
N SER A 209 -6.20 -33.55 -4.68
CA SER A 209 -6.76 -32.72 -5.75
C SER A 209 -7.21 -33.53 -6.97
N LEU A 210 -7.13 -34.87 -6.90
CA LEU A 210 -7.80 -35.73 -7.86
C LEU A 210 -9.25 -35.28 -7.96
N PRO A 211 -9.76 -35.04 -9.18
CA PRO A 211 -11.11 -34.57 -9.33
C PRO A 211 -12.07 -35.54 -8.66
N GLU A 212 -12.93 -35.04 -7.77
CA GLU A 212 -14.20 -35.72 -7.41
C GLU A 212 -15.07 -35.99 -8.67
N THR A 213 -14.64 -35.56 -9.86
CA THR A 213 -15.28 -35.86 -11.13
C THR A 213 -14.94 -37.26 -11.63
N VAL A 214 -15.69 -38.25 -11.12
CA VAL A 214 -16.45 -39.15 -12.01
C VAL A 214 -17.90 -39.36 -11.54
N VAL A 215 -18.30 -39.05 -10.29
CA VAL A 215 -19.62 -39.52 -9.79
C VAL A 215 -20.74 -38.46 -9.74
N LEU A 216 -20.47 -37.15 -9.78
CA LEU A 216 -21.52 -36.15 -9.44
C LEU A 216 -22.12 -35.36 -10.60
N ALA A 217 -21.86 -35.71 -11.86
CA ALA A 217 -22.39 -34.95 -13.01
C ALA A 217 -23.53 -35.64 -13.79
N SER A 218 -23.93 -36.87 -13.47
CA SER A 218 -24.99 -37.57 -14.21
C SER A 218 -26.17 -38.11 -13.40
N SER A 219 -26.17 -37.97 -12.07
CA SER A 219 -27.27 -38.47 -11.25
C SER A 219 -27.75 -37.43 -10.24
N SER A 220 -28.82 -36.72 -10.59
CA SER A 220 -29.65 -35.91 -9.69
C SER A 220 -30.46 -36.76 -8.68
N VAL A 221 -29.87 -37.84 -8.20
CA VAL A 221 -30.50 -38.79 -7.28
C VAL A 221 -29.98 -38.49 -5.88
N TYR A 222 -30.90 -38.34 -4.93
CA TYR A 222 -30.63 -38.31 -3.50
C TYR A 222 -29.70 -39.47 -3.11
N MET A 223 -28.39 -39.27 -3.12
CA MET A 223 -27.47 -40.23 -2.53
C MET A 223 -27.67 -40.21 -1.02
N ASP A 224 -27.86 -41.40 -0.44
CA ASP A 224 -27.93 -41.58 1.00
C ASP A 224 -26.64 -41.03 1.62
N SER A 225 -26.76 -40.27 2.71
CA SER A 225 -25.60 -39.73 3.45
C SER A 225 -24.61 -40.82 3.85
N ARG A 226 -25.07 -42.08 3.97
CA ARG A 226 -24.22 -43.25 4.21
C ARG A 226 -23.34 -43.63 3.01
N GLU A 227 -23.85 -43.56 1.78
CA GLU A 227 -23.08 -43.91 0.58
C GLU A 227 -21.97 -42.89 0.33
N VAL A 228 -22.26 -41.60 0.51
CA VAL A 228 -21.25 -40.52 0.42
C VAL A 228 -20.14 -40.70 1.46
N GLN A 229 -20.51 -41.06 2.69
CA GLN A 229 -19.54 -41.31 3.75
C GLN A 229 -18.67 -42.53 3.45
N GLN A 230 -19.26 -43.62 2.94
CA GLN A 230 -18.55 -44.85 2.63
C GLN A 230 -17.59 -44.69 1.44
N GLU A 231 -17.97 -43.91 0.43
CA GLU A 231 -17.08 -43.60 -0.70
C GLU A 231 -15.92 -42.69 -0.27
N ARG A 232 -16.19 -41.71 0.60
CA ARG A 232 -15.14 -40.87 1.20
C ARG A 232 -14.14 -41.70 1.99
N GLU A 233 -14.61 -42.69 2.76
CA GLU A 233 -13.74 -43.61 3.50
C GLU A 233 -12.86 -44.44 2.55
N ARG A 234 -13.40 -44.94 1.42
CA ARG A 234 -12.62 -45.64 0.40
C ARG A 234 -11.54 -44.77 -0.24
N LEU A 235 -11.89 -43.53 -0.61
CA LEU A 235 -10.92 -42.59 -1.18
C LEU A 235 -9.81 -42.25 -0.20
N LEU A 236 -10.13 -42.15 1.10
CA LEU A 236 -9.13 -41.97 2.15
C LEU A 236 -8.21 -43.19 2.28
N GLU A 237 -8.75 -44.41 2.24
CA GLU A 237 -7.94 -45.63 2.24
C GLU A 237 -7.00 -45.71 1.03
N GLU A 238 -7.50 -45.38 -0.17
CA GLU A 238 -6.68 -45.34 -1.38
C GLU A 238 -5.57 -44.29 -1.30
N ALA A 239 -5.89 -43.08 -0.83
CA ALA A 239 -4.89 -42.03 -0.62
C ALA A 239 -3.80 -42.45 0.37
N VAL A 240 -4.16 -43.17 1.45
CA VAL A 240 -3.20 -43.72 2.41
C VAL A 240 -2.28 -44.75 1.75
N VAL A 241 -2.81 -45.62 0.88
CA VAL A 241 -1.99 -46.60 0.14
C VAL A 241 -1.04 -45.90 -0.83
N LEU A 242 -1.52 -44.90 -1.58
CA LEU A 242 -0.69 -44.14 -2.53
C LEU A 242 0.44 -43.36 -1.84
N ARG A 243 0.19 -42.89 -0.60
CA ARG A 243 1.20 -42.21 0.23
C ARG A 243 2.22 -43.16 0.86
N SER A 244 2.00 -44.48 0.81
CA SER A 244 2.90 -45.46 1.39
C SER A 244 4.30 -45.37 0.77
N PRO A 245 5.39 -45.38 1.57
CA PRO A 245 6.77 -45.32 1.07
C PRO A 245 7.13 -46.42 0.06
N GLN A 246 6.41 -47.55 0.07
CA GLN A 246 6.62 -48.67 -0.84
C GLN A 246 5.96 -48.44 -2.21
N VAL A 247 4.83 -47.73 -2.23
CA VAL A 247 4.02 -47.50 -3.44
C VAL A 247 4.42 -46.20 -4.11
N ARG A 248 4.70 -45.15 -3.31
CA ARG A 248 4.99 -43.80 -3.79
C ARG A 248 6.07 -43.72 -4.88
N PRO A 249 7.21 -44.45 -4.80
CA PRO A 249 8.23 -44.44 -5.87
C PRO A 249 7.76 -45.05 -7.20
N LEU A 250 6.67 -45.83 -7.18
CA LEU A 250 6.06 -46.43 -8.36
C LEU A 250 4.96 -45.55 -8.96
N THR A 251 4.54 -44.51 -8.24
CA THR A 251 3.54 -43.55 -8.71
C THR A 251 4.21 -42.35 -9.38
N SER A 252 3.44 -41.58 -10.17
CA SER A 252 3.88 -40.28 -10.69
C SER A 252 3.74 -39.14 -9.66
N PHE A 253 3.29 -39.44 -8.44
CA PHE A 253 3.10 -38.42 -7.41
C PHE A 253 4.45 -37.99 -6.82
N PRO A 254 4.61 -36.70 -6.46
CA PRO A 254 5.85 -36.19 -5.89
C PRO A 254 6.16 -36.90 -4.57
N SER A 255 7.43 -37.19 -4.31
CA SER A 255 7.93 -37.62 -3.00
C SER A 255 7.77 -36.52 -1.94
N HIS A 256 7.90 -36.85 -0.67
CA HIS A 256 7.83 -35.86 0.43
C HIS A 256 8.84 -34.72 0.23
N ALA A 257 10.08 -35.05 -0.16
CA ALA A 257 11.11 -34.04 -0.42
C ALA A 257 10.74 -33.16 -1.63
N GLU A 258 10.19 -33.75 -2.70
CA GLU A 258 9.71 -32.99 -3.86
C GLU A 258 8.53 -32.08 -3.50
N CYS A 259 7.60 -32.51 -2.64
CA CYS A 259 6.50 -31.65 -2.17
C CYS A 259 7.02 -30.42 -1.41
N LEU A 260 8.04 -30.58 -0.57
CA LEU A 260 8.70 -29.47 0.10
C LEU A 260 9.40 -28.52 -0.90
N GLU A 261 10.01 -29.04 -1.96
CA GLU A 261 10.58 -28.20 -3.03
C GLU A 261 9.50 -27.49 -3.85
N LEU A 262 8.36 -28.14 -4.12
CA LEU A 262 7.21 -27.51 -4.77
C LEU A 262 6.67 -26.35 -3.93
N PHE A 263 6.59 -26.51 -2.61
CA PHE A 263 6.23 -25.44 -1.68
C PHE A 263 7.25 -24.29 -1.73
N ASN A 264 8.55 -24.59 -1.69
CA ASN A 264 9.60 -23.58 -1.86
C ASN A 264 9.43 -22.81 -3.17
N ALA A 265 9.20 -23.51 -4.29
CA ALA A 265 8.99 -22.90 -5.60
C ALA A 265 7.72 -22.02 -5.63
N ASP A 266 6.65 -22.44 -4.96
CA ASP A 266 5.40 -21.69 -4.86
C ASP A 266 5.58 -20.39 -4.05
N VAL A 267 6.30 -20.45 -2.93
CA VAL A 267 6.64 -19.27 -2.11
C VAL A 267 7.52 -18.28 -2.90
N ARG A 268 8.56 -18.78 -3.58
CA ARG A 268 9.51 -17.95 -4.34
C ARG A 268 8.89 -17.31 -5.58
N GLY A 269 7.91 -17.98 -6.20
CA GLY A 269 7.30 -17.56 -7.47
C GLY A 269 5.90 -16.97 -7.31
N PRO A 270 4.84 -17.78 -7.43
CA PRO A 270 3.44 -17.34 -7.35
C PRO A 270 3.11 -16.47 -6.14
N LEU A 271 3.50 -16.88 -4.93
CA LEU A 271 3.21 -16.15 -3.70
C LEU A 271 3.88 -14.77 -3.69
N ARG A 272 5.19 -14.73 -3.95
CA ARG A 272 5.95 -13.48 -4.09
C ARG A 272 5.34 -12.56 -5.14
N THR A 273 4.89 -13.11 -6.27
CA THR A 273 4.23 -12.35 -7.34
C THR A 273 2.88 -11.79 -6.88
N ALA A 274 2.08 -12.56 -6.13
CA ALA A 274 0.82 -12.10 -5.57
C ALA A 274 1.04 -10.95 -4.55
N ILE A 275 2.06 -11.07 -3.69
CA ILE A 275 2.44 -10.02 -2.74
C ILE A 275 2.88 -8.76 -3.47
N LEU A 276 3.72 -8.88 -4.51
CA LEU A 276 4.15 -7.76 -5.34
C LEU A 276 2.99 -7.11 -6.09
N ALA A 277 2.05 -7.90 -6.59
CA ALA A 277 0.86 -7.38 -7.27
C ALA A 277 -0.05 -6.59 -6.33
N HIS A 278 -0.14 -6.99 -5.06
CA HIS A 278 -0.98 -6.32 -4.06
C HIS A 278 -0.27 -5.13 -3.40
N SER A 279 0.98 -5.31 -2.98
CA SER A 279 1.73 -4.35 -2.18
C SER A 279 2.58 -3.39 -3.01
N GLY A 280 2.79 -3.70 -4.30
CA GLY A 280 3.78 -3.04 -5.15
C GLY A 280 5.21 -3.39 -4.74
N GLY A 281 6.19 -2.81 -5.43
CA GLY A 281 7.60 -2.87 -5.04
C GLY A 281 7.93 -1.96 -3.85
N ALA A 282 9.20 -1.96 -3.45
CA ALA A 282 9.67 -1.16 -2.30
C ALA A 282 9.41 0.35 -2.45
N THR A 283 9.42 0.86 -3.68
CA THR A 283 9.18 2.28 -4.01
C THR A 283 7.72 2.61 -4.33
N ASP A 284 6.85 1.63 -4.40
CA ASP A 284 5.45 1.84 -4.78
C ASP A 284 4.61 2.16 -3.54
N LEU A 285 3.65 3.08 -3.69
CA LEU A 285 2.69 3.41 -2.64
C LEU A 285 1.31 3.59 -3.28
N PRO A 286 0.25 2.94 -2.76
CA PRO A 286 -1.08 3.07 -3.34
C PRO A 286 -1.59 4.51 -3.30
N LEU A 287 -2.23 4.98 -4.38
CA LEU A 287 -2.79 6.34 -4.46
C LEU A 287 -3.71 6.68 -3.29
N GLY A 288 -4.57 5.73 -2.89
CA GLY A 288 -5.48 5.93 -1.76
C GLY A 288 -4.75 6.20 -0.45
N VAL A 289 -3.59 5.58 -0.23
CA VAL A 289 -2.74 5.81 0.94
C VAL A 289 -2.08 7.19 0.87
N CYS A 290 -1.57 7.59 -0.31
CA CYS A 290 -1.02 8.94 -0.50
C CYS A 290 -2.08 10.03 -0.23
N MET A 291 -3.27 9.88 -0.81
CA MET A 291 -4.39 10.80 -0.61
C MET A 291 -4.78 10.90 0.87
N LEU A 292 -4.82 9.75 1.56
CA LEU A 292 -5.17 9.70 2.98
C LEU A 292 -4.12 10.39 3.86
N ALA A 293 -2.83 10.14 3.58
CA ALA A 293 -1.74 10.79 4.30
C ALA A 293 -1.77 12.32 4.13
N SER A 294 -2.12 12.81 2.93
CA SER A 294 -2.26 14.23 2.64
C SER A 294 -3.61 14.84 3.04
N LEU A 295 -4.52 14.09 3.65
CA LEU A 295 -5.86 14.60 4.02
C LEU A 295 -5.85 15.87 4.91
N PRO A 296 -4.98 16.03 5.93
CA PRO A 296 -4.95 17.26 6.72
C PRO A 296 -4.67 18.48 5.85
N LEU A 297 -3.75 18.32 4.90
CA LEU A 297 -3.33 19.34 3.97
C LEU A 297 -4.46 19.73 3.01
N TRP A 298 -5.20 18.74 2.54
CA TRP A 298 -6.38 18.92 1.70
C TRP A 298 -7.50 19.70 2.38
N LEU A 299 -7.81 19.32 3.62
CA LEU A 299 -8.85 19.99 4.40
C LEU A 299 -8.44 21.42 4.74
N PHE A 300 -7.15 21.66 4.97
CA PHE A 300 -6.61 23.00 5.14
C PHE A 300 -6.81 23.84 3.89
N LEU A 301 -6.39 23.34 2.73
CA LEU A 301 -6.53 24.06 1.48
C LEU A 301 -7.99 24.41 1.18
N LEU A 302 -8.90 23.43 1.30
CA LEU A 302 -10.33 23.68 1.12
C LEU A 302 -10.85 24.74 2.10
N SER A 303 -10.38 24.73 3.35
CA SER A 303 -10.79 25.74 4.32
C SER A 303 -10.23 27.13 4.01
N CYS A 304 -8.96 27.25 3.60
CA CYS A 304 -8.34 28.55 3.34
C CYS A 304 -8.84 29.17 2.04
N SER A 305 -8.84 28.42 0.93
CA SER A 305 -9.27 28.97 -0.36
C SER A 305 -10.79 29.17 -0.41
N PHE A 306 -11.59 28.13 -0.13
CA PHE A 306 -13.05 28.23 -0.32
C PHE A 306 -13.80 28.86 0.84
N LEU A 307 -13.46 28.53 2.09
CA LEU A 307 -14.25 28.98 3.24
C LEU A 307 -13.79 30.34 3.78
N LEU A 308 -12.51 30.68 3.58
CA LEU A 308 -11.90 31.92 4.08
C LEU A 308 -11.51 32.90 2.97
N CYS A 309 -11.83 32.59 1.71
CA CYS A 309 -11.52 33.42 0.54
C CYS A 309 -10.04 33.83 0.52
N ASP A 310 -9.15 32.85 0.42
CA ASP A 310 -7.68 33.01 0.51
C ASP A 310 -7.16 33.67 1.79
N GLY A 311 -7.94 33.59 2.87
CA GLY A 311 -7.57 34.09 4.19
C GLY A 311 -7.86 35.57 4.41
N PHE A 312 -8.48 36.28 3.46
CA PHE A 312 -8.87 37.69 3.60
C PHE A 312 -10.11 37.90 4.48
N GLY A 313 -10.76 36.83 4.93
CA GLY A 313 -11.92 36.89 5.82
C GLY A 313 -13.23 37.18 5.10
N THR A 314 -13.21 38.08 4.09
CA THR A 314 -14.31 38.25 3.13
C THR A 314 -13.83 38.02 1.69
N CYS A 315 -14.71 37.50 0.84
CA CYS A 315 -14.39 37.28 -0.57
C CYS A 315 -14.33 38.59 -1.38
N ASP A 316 -14.98 39.66 -0.90
CA ASP A 316 -14.87 40.98 -1.51
C ASP A 316 -13.44 41.54 -1.37
N ASP A 317 -12.85 41.40 -0.18
CA ASP A 317 -11.47 41.83 0.10
C ASP A 317 -10.46 41.04 -0.74
N ALA A 318 -10.64 39.72 -0.87
CA ALA A 318 -9.81 38.87 -1.71
C ALA A 318 -9.90 39.29 -3.19
N LEU A 319 -11.12 39.55 -3.68
CA LEU A 319 -11.37 39.97 -5.06
C LEU A 319 -10.71 41.31 -5.37
N GLU A 320 -10.83 42.29 -4.48
CA GLU A 320 -10.20 43.60 -4.63
C GLU A 320 -8.67 43.52 -4.55
N TYR A 321 -8.14 42.79 -3.57
CA TYR A 321 -6.71 42.70 -3.31
C TYR A 321 -5.95 41.97 -4.42
N GLU A 322 -6.43 40.78 -4.81
CA GLU A 322 -5.80 39.98 -5.87
C GLU A 322 -6.17 40.48 -7.28
N GLY A 323 -7.18 41.35 -7.40
CA GLY A 323 -7.61 41.95 -8.65
C GLY A 323 -8.42 41.01 -9.54
N TYR A 324 -9.17 40.08 -8.96
CA TYR A 324 -10.05 39.21 -9.73
C TYR A 324 -11.19 40.00 -10.39
N PRO A 325 -11.56 39.69 -11.65
CA PRO A 325 -12.63 40.42 -12.34
C PRO A 325 -14.04 40.06 -11.84
N SER A 326 -14.20 38.94 -11.15
CA SER A 326 -15.48 38.46 -10.60
C SER A 326 -15.27 37.32 -9.61
N PHE A 327 -16.28 37.03 -8.78
CA PHE A 327 -16.29 35.84 -7.91
C PHE A 327 -16.14 34.52 -8.70
N LEU A 328 -16.73 34.45 -9.90
CA LEU A 328 -16.60 33.25 -10.74
C LEU A 328 -15.15 33.02 -11.14
N ALA A 329 -14.40 34.09 -11.41
CA ALA A 329 -12.98 34.00 -11.75
C ALA A 329 -12.13 33.54 -10.56
N LEU A 330 -12.41 34.06 -9.35
CA LEU A 330 -11.80 33.60 -8.10
C LEU A 330 -12.04 32.10 -7.89
N TYR A 331 -13.31 31.66 -7.87
CA TYR A 331 -13.63 30.24 -7.66
C TYR A 331 -13.09 29.33 -8.77
N ALA A 332 -13.00 29.81 -10.02
CA ALA A 332 -12.39 29.05 -11.10
C ALA A 332 -10.88 28.87 -10.89
N ALA A 333 -10.18 29.90 -10.42
CA ALA A 333 -8.77 29.81 -10.03
C ALA A 333 -8.58 28.82 -8.87
N ASP A 334 -9.42 28.90 -7.84
CA ASP A 334 -9.38 28.00 -6.69
C ASP A 334 -9.63 26.54 -7.08
N CYS A 335 -10.62 26.29 -7.95
CA CYS A 335 -10.89 24.95 -8.47
C CYS A 335 -9.66 24.40 -9.21
N GLY A 336 -9.02 25.23 -10.03
CA GLY A 336 -7.78 24.88 -10.71
C GLY A 336 -6.66 24.58 -9.72
N TYR A 337 -6.48 25.43 -8.70
CA TYR A 337 -5.47 25.25 -7.68
C TYR A 337 -5.67 23.94 -6.91
N ILE A 338 -6.88 23.67 -6.40
CA ILE A 338 -7.23 22.42 -5.71
C ILE A 338 -6.98 21.19 -6.59
N PHE A 339 -7.34 21.26 -7.87
CA PHE A 339 -7.11 20.14 -8.79
C PHE A 339 -5.61 19.84 -8.96
N PHE A 340 -4.78 20.86 -9.22
CA PHE A 340 -3.34 20.65 -9.35
C PHE A 340 -2.70 20.27 -8.03
N TYR A 341 -3.19 20.81 -6.93
CA TYR A 341 -2.81 20.41 -5.58
C TYR A 341 -3.01 18.90 -5.39
N ALA A 342 -4.14 18.36 -5.85
CA ALA A 342 -4.43 16.93 -5.79
C ALA A 342 -3.35 16.08 -6.39
N ILE A 343 -3.00 16.47 -7.61
CA ILE A 343 -2.11 15.72 -8.47
C ILE A 343 -0.71 15.84 -7.89
N SER A 344 -0.24 17.05 -7.63
CA SER A 344 1.11 17.30 -7.14
C SER A 344 1.34 16.73 -5.74
N VAL A 345 0.45 16.95 -4.78
CA VAL A 345 0.66 16.52 -3.39
C VAL A 345 0.59 15.01 -3.23
N SER A 346 -0.31 14.32 -3.95
CA SER A 346 -0.34 12.85 -3.92
C SER A 346 0.96 12.23 -4.44
N THR A 347 1.75 12.95 -5.24
CA THR A 347 3.03 12.49 -5.76
C THR A 347 4.24 12.78 -4.85
N ILE A 348 4.10 13.55 -3.76
CA ILE A 348 5.19 13.83 -2.81
C ILE A 348 5.82 12.52 -2.32
N PHE A 349 4.98 11.60 -1.83
CA PHE A 349 5.43 10.36 -1.22
C PHE A 349 6.16 9.41 -2.18
N PRO A 350 5.62 9.08 -3.38
CA PRO A 350 6.35 8.26 -4.34
C PRO A 350 7.61 8.94 -4.89
N CYS A 351 7.61 10.27 -5.09
CA CYS A 351 8.83 11.01 -5.42
C CYS A 351 9.90 10.82 -4.35
N LEU A 352 9.54 11.05 -3.09
CA LEU A 352 10.45 10.92 -1.95
C LEU A 352 11.01 9.49 -1.86
N LEU A 353 10.16 8.47 -2.00
CA LEU A 353 10.58 7.08 -2.00
C LEU A 353 11.62 6.78 -3.08
N ARG A 354 11.43 7.27 -4.30
CA ARG A 354 12.39 7.03 -5.39
C ARG A 354 13.71 7.78 -5.18
N ILE A 355 13.65 9.04 -4.74
CA ILE A 355 14.85 9.82 -4.41
C ILE A 355 15.64 9.16 -3.27
N LEU A 356 14.96 8.70 -2.22
CA LEU A 356 15.59 7.98 -1.12
C LEU A 356 16.16 6.65 -1.56
N ASN A 357 15.42 5.85 -2.34
CA ASN A 357 15.93 4.57 -2.85
C ASN A 357 17.21 4.75 -3.67
N TRP A 358 17.22 5.73 -4.58
CA TRP A 358 18.39 6.07 -5.37
C TRP A 358 19.55 6.54 -4.48
N GLY A 359 19.32 7.54 -3.62
CA GLY A 359 20.38 8.11 -2.79
C GLY A 359 20.94 7.13 -1.74
N LEU A 360 20.11 6.29 -1.14
CA LEU A 360 20.53 5.32 -0.12
C LEU A 360 21.33 4.17 -0.71
N SER A 361 21.08 3.80 -1.98
CA SER A 361 21.90 2.80 -2.68
C SER A 361 23.33 3.29 -2.94
N MET A 362 23.53 4.61 -3.07
CA MET A 362 24.85 5.23 -3.18
C MET A 362 25.53 5.46 -1.82
N ALA A 363 24.77 5.47 -0.72
CA ALA A 363 25.28 5.84 0.60
C ALA A 363 25.75 4.61 1.40
N THR A 364 27.07 4.53 1.62
CA THR A 364 27.73 3.40 2.31
C THR A 364 27.69 3.51 3.83
N CYS A 365 27.83 4.72 4.39
CA CYS A 365 27.88 4.94 5.84
C CYS A 365 26.62 5.60 6.41
N TRP A 366 26.41 5.48 7.72
CA TRP A 366 25.20 5.99 8.40
C TRP A 366 25.05 7.52 8.30
N ALA A 367 26.16 8.27 8.36
CA ALA A 367 26.17 9.73 8.29
C ALA A 367 25.73 10.21 6.90
N LEU A 368 26.29 9.61 5.84
CA LEU A 368 25.88 9.91 4.46
C LEU A 368 24.42 9.53 4.22
N ARG A 369 23.96 8.40 4.76
CA ARG A 369 22.53 8.02 4.70
C ARG A 369 21.64 9.06 5.39
N ALA A 370 22.04 9.60 6.54
CA ALA A 370 21.29 10.65 7.22
C ALA A 370 21.22 11.94 6.37
N VAL A 371 22.35 12.37 5.79
CA VAL A 371 22.40 13.53 4.89
C VAL A 371 21.51 13.34 3.66
N VAL A 372 21.59 12.18 3.00
CA VAL A 372 20.72 11.82 1.87
C VAL A 372 19.25 11.83 2.28
N THR A 373 18.92 11.37 3.49
CA THR A 373 17.53 11.40 4.00
C THR A 373 17.01 12.83 4.10
N PHE A 374 17.81 13.69 4.74
CA PHE A 374 17.46 15.09 4.97
C PHE A 374 17.34 15.86 3.64
N LEU A 375 18.36 15.77 2.79
CA LEU A 375 18.38 16.44 1.49
C LEU A 375 17.29 15.89 0.56
N GLY A 376 17.05 14.57 0.57
CA GLY A 376 15.97 13.95 -0.19
C GLY A 376 14.60 14.48 0.21
N ALA A 377 14.33 14.62 1.52
CA ALA A 377 13.11 15.22 2.04
C ALA A 377 12.95 16.68 1.59
N LEU A 378 13.99 17.50 1.83
CA LEU A 378 13.99 18.92 1.48
C LEU A 378 13.80 19.14 -0.02
N LEU A 379 14.60 18.48 -0.86
CA LEU A 379 14.54 18.62 -2.32
C LEU A 379 13.19 18.15 -2.87
N THR A 380 12.62 17.06 -2.35
CA THR A 380 11.31 16.59 -2.80
C THR A 380 10.22 17.61 -2.51
N TYR A 381 10.17 18.14 -1.28
CA TYR A 381 9.15 19.12 -0.90
C TYR A 381 9.34 20.42 -1.68
N VAL A 382 10.56 20.96 -1.74
CA VAL A 382 10.84 22.17 -2.53
C VAL A 382 10.44 21.97 -3.99
N TYR A 383 10.77 20.84 -4.60
CA TYR A 383 10.39 20.53 -5.98
C TYR A 383 8.87 20.52 -6.18
N ILE A 384 8.13 19.79 -5.35
CA ILE A 384 6.67 19.66 -5.50
C ILE A 384 5.96 20.99 -5.25
N PHE A 385 6.36 21.73 -4.21
CA PHE A 385 5.79 23.04 -3.92
C PHE A 385 6.19 24.09 -4.97
N THR A 386 7.37 23.98 -5.59
CA THR A 386 7.73 24.82 -6.74
C THR A 386 6.80 24.56 -7.92
N LEU A 387 6.57 23.29 -8.26
CA LEU A 387 5.70 22.90 -9.36
C LEU A 387 4.26 23.36 -9.13
N LEU A 388 3.78 23.22 -7.90
CA LEU A 388 2.48 23.71 -7.46
C LEU A 388 2.39 25.24 -7.55
N GLY A 389 3.36 25.96 -6.98
CA GLY A 389 3.40 27.43 -7.01
C GLY A 389 3.54 27.99 -8.41
N ALA A 390 4.29 27.33 -9.29
CA ALA A 390 4.41 27.70 -10.69
C ALA A 390 3.09 27.51 -11.45
N THR A 391 2.41 26.38 -11.22
CA THR A 391 1.10 26.11 -11.83
C THR A 391 0.05 27.11 -11.34
N ASN A 392 -0.04 27.33 -10.02
CA ASN A 392 -0.93 28.31 -9.41
C ASN A 392 -0.63 29.73 -9.93
N GLY A 393 0.64 30.12 -9.94
CA GLY A 393 1.07 31.41 -10.45
C GLY A 393 0.68 31.65 -11.90
N CYS A 394 0.75 30.61 -12.75
CA CYS A 394 0.26 30.71 -14.13
C CYS A 394 -1.27 30.86 -14.18
N VAL A 395 -2.02 30.12 -13.36
CA VAL A 395 -3.49 30.26 -13.27
C VAL A 395 -3.85 31.69 -12.83
N MET A 396 -3.25 32.18 -11.75
CA MET A 396 -3.44 33.53 -11.24
C MET A 396 -3.14 34.59 -12.29
N ALA A 397 -1.98 34.48 -12.96
CA ALA A 397 -1.59 35.38 -14.02
C ALA A 397 -2.61 35.41 -15.17
N LEU A 398 -3.14 34.25 -15.59
CA LEU A 398 -4.13 34.17 -16.67
C LEU A 398 -5.50 34.70 -16.26
N VAL A 399 -5.94 34.44 -15.03
CA VAL A 399 -7.26 34.81 -14.52
C VAL A 399 -7.33 36.30 -14.19
N VAL A 400 -6.33 36.83 -13.49
CA VAL A 400 -6.30 38.23 -13.02
C VAL A 400 -5.90 39.19 -14.15
N LYS A 401 -4.87 38.84 -14.94
CA LYS A 401 -4.30 39.74 -15.96
C LYS A 401 -4.74 39.44 -17.38
N GLY A 402 -5.54 38.39 -17.56
CA GLY A 402 -6.02 37.94 -18.85
C GLY A 402 -5.04 37.01 -19.59
N PRO A 403 -5.56 36.23 -20.56
CA PRO A 403 -4.78 35.20 -21.21
C PRO A 403 -3.77 35.77 -22.20
N THR A 404 -2.55 35.24 -22.16
CA THR A 404 -1.56 35.43 -23.22
C THR A 404 -1.03 34.07 -23.69
N PHE A 405 -0.53 34.02 -24.92
CA PHE A 405 0.02 32.78 -25.47
C PHE A 405 1.18 32.21 -24.65
N SER A 406 2.09 33.06 -24.14
CA SER A 406 3.22 32.64 -23.33
C SER A 406 2.80 32.00 -22.00
N TRP A 407 1.83 32.58 -21.31
CA TRP A 407 1.34 32.05 -20.04
C TRP A 407 0.49 30.79 -20.20
N LEU A 408 -0.26 30.67 -21.31
CA LEU A 408 -0.94 29.42 -21.66
C LEU A 408 0.06 28.28 -21.92
N LEU A 409 1.17 28.58 -22.60
CA LEU A 409 2.23 27.60 -22.86
C LEU A 409 2.92 27.17 -21.55
N LEU A 410 3.22 28.12 -20.65
CA LEU A 410 3.80 27.83 -19.34
C LEU A 410 2.86 27.00 -18.46
N LEU A 411 1.57 27.39 -18.38
CA LEU A 411 0.56 26.60 -17.66
C LEU A 411 0.49 25.18 -18.21
N SER A 412 0.44 25.03 -19.53
CA SER A 412 0.38 23.73 -20.20
C SER A 412 1.62 22.88 -19.88
N PHE A 413 2.80 23.49 -19.86
CA PHE A 413 4.05 22.82 -19.51
C PHE A 413 4.02 22.29 -18.07
N PHE A 414 3.73 23.13 -17.07
CA PHE A 414 3.72 22.70 -15.66
C PHE A 414 2.57 21.70 -15.36
N SER A 415 1.43 21.87 -16.03
CA SER A 415 0.32 20.91 -15.97
C SER A 415 0.73 19.56 -16.54
N ALA A 416 1.39 19.53 -17.70
CA ALA A 416 1.88 18.30 -18.32
C ALA A 416 2.93 17.60 -17.45
N VAL A 417 3.83 18.35 -16.80
CA VAL A 417 4.80 17.79 -15.84
C VAL A 417 4.07 17.16 -14.65
N SER A 418 3.12 17.87 -14.03
CA SER A 418 2.36 17.39 -12.88
C SER A 418 1.54 16.13 -13.20
N VAL A 419 0.78 16.16 -14.29
CA VAL A 419 -0.04 15.04 -14.75
C VAL A 419 0.83 13.87 -15.19
N GLY A 420 1.90 14.12 -15.96
CA GLY A 420 2.83 13.10 -16.40
C GLY A 420 3.50 12.38 -15.23
N GLN A 421 3.93 13.13 -14.22
CA GLN A 421 4.46 12.59 -12.97
C GLN A 421 3.44 11.72 -12.23
N TRP A 422 2.20 12.22 -12.09
CA TRP A 422 1.12 11.47 -11.44
C TRP A 422 0.78 10.16 -12.16
N LEU A 423 0.68 10.20 -13.49
CA LEU A 423 0.46 9.01 -14.32
C LEU A 423 1.63 8.02 -14.17
N MET A 424 2.87 8.50 -14.19
CA MET A 424 4.07 7.66 -14.02
C MET A 424 4.14 6.95 -12.66
N PHE A 425 3.56 7.52 -11.61
CA PHE A 425 3.55 6.90 -10.28
C PHE A 425 2.39 5.95 -10.05
N PHE A 426 1.19 6.29 -10.55
CA PHE A 426 -0.03 5.54 -10.20
C PHE A 426 -0.58 4.66 -11.32
N PHE A 427 -0.07 4.83 -12.54
CA PHE A 427 -0.38 4.00 -13.69
C PHE A 427 0.90 3.45 -14.34
N PRO A 428 1.80 2.82 -13.57
CA PRO A 428 2.93 2.13 -14.17
C PRO A 428 2.41 1.08 -15.15
N ASP A 429 3.10 0.91 -16.28
CA ASP A 429 2.72 0.00 -17.35
C ASP A 429 2.64 -1.43 -16.79
N ARG A 430 1.42 -1.86 -16.40
CA ARG A 430 1.15 -3.18 -15.79
C ARG A 430 1.42 -4.34 -16.76
N ARG A 431 1.81 -4.06 -18.00
CA ARG A 431 2.13 -5.04 -19.03
C ARG A 431 3.36 -5.90 -18.73
N SER A 432 4.19 -5.53 -17.74
CA SER A 432 5.37 -6.32 -17.34
C SER A 432 5.11 -7.33 -16.22
N LEU A 433 3.96 -7.30 -15.55
CA LEU A 433 3.61 -8.35 -14.60
C LEU A 433 3.12 -9.57 -15.38
N PRO A 434 3.80 -10.73 -15.33
CA PRO A 434 3.34 -11.93 -15.99
C PRO A 434 1.92 -12.23 -15.49
N THR A 435 0.95 -12.24 -16.40
CA THR A 435 -0.42 -12.61 -16.07
C THR A 435 -0.40 -14.01 -15.47
N LEU A 436 -0.67 -14.11 -14.16
CA LEU A 436 -0.78 -15.35 -13.38
C LEU A 436 -1.69 -16.40 -14.05
N ALA A 437 -2.58 -15.98 -14.95
CA ALA A 437 -3.47 -16.83 -15.73
C ALA A 437 -2.79 -17.79 -16.73
N GLN A 438 -1.47 -17.66 -17.00
CA GLN A 438 -0.77 -18.57 -17.93
C GLN A 438 0.05 -19.69 -17.25
N SER A 439 0.26 -19.64 -15.94
CA SER A 439 1.09 -20.64 -15.22
C SER A 439 0.34 -21.94 -14.89
N SER A 440 -0.99 -21.96 -14.90
CA SER A 440 -1.77 -23.16 -14.57
C SER A 440 -1.94 -24.15 -15.74
N ARG A 441 -1.39 -23.85 -16.92
CA ARG A 441 -1.45 -24.75 -18.11
C ARG A 441 -0.14 -25.45 -18.46
N CYS A 442 0.92 -25.33 -17.66
CA CYS A 442 2.24 -25.88 -18.02
C CYS A 442 2.68 -27.12 -17.22
N LEU A 443 1.78 -27.77 -16.46
CA LEU A 443 2.07 -29.05 -15.78
C LEU A 443 1.56 -30.29 -16.53
N THR A 444 0.93 -30.15 -17.70
CA THR A 444 0.44 -31.28 -18.52
C THR A 444 1.46 -31.80 -19.57
N CYS A 445 2.73 -31.39 -19.52
CA CYS A 445 3.74 -31.81 -20.51
C CYS A 445 5.06 -32.30 -19.88
N PHE A 446 5.00 -33.24 -18.93
CA PHE A 446 6.09 -34.17 -18.68
C PHE A 446 5.54 -35.58 -18.79
N GLY A 447 5.58 -36.11 -20.02
CA GLY A 447 5.03 -37.40 -20.37
C GLY A 447 5.27 -37.74 -21.83
N ARG A 448 6.54 -37.95 -22.19
CA ARG A 448 6.97 -38.88 -23.25
C ARG A 448 8.33 -39.44 -22.93
#